data_AF-A0A8H5UGC2-F1
#
_entry.id   AF-A0A8H5UGC2-F1
#
_cell.length_a   1.000
_cell.length_b   1.000
_cell.length_c   1.000
_cell.angle_alpha   90.00
_cell.angle_beta   90.00
_cell.angle_gamma   90.00
#
_symmetry.space_group_name_H-M   'P 1'
#
loop_
_entity.id
_entity.type
_entity.pdbx_description
1 polymer ?
#
loop_
_entity_poly.entity_id
_entity_poly.type
_entity_poly.pdbx_seq_one_letter_code
_entity_poly.pdbx_strand_id
1 'polypeptide(L)'
;MEDPMDYRLGTSPPPLFNTSERSNECLNSLPGVLETGELSDLTIICGNNQHRVHKLILSTGSKFFKVACTGTYKESDGKIYLPDDDPAAVRKMIGYLYNIDYNPTRSQMPDYEDDVEAELSDTEYDGEARYRMKLFGAEFIERKRIKQLKEHEWGGWKSEESPISSQLCLQAKVYALGEKYGMQGLKNAAKGAFESEIVSGNVAVDEFAEAVEEVYTSTVSEDRGLRDVVLKMIEQDILLLDHVVVREVMRATDFALDVLLYMSQGMRSQARWKDSPQTVSLRV
;
A
#
# COMPACT_ATOMS: atom_id res chain seq x y z
N MET A 1 -69.84 5.87 -38.74
CA MET A 1 -68.54 5.47 -39.30
C MET A 1 -67.50 6.27 -38.54
N GLU A 2 -67.00 5.70 -37.46
CA GLU A 2 -65.89 6.26 -36.68
C GLU A 2 -64.68 5.36 -36.97
N ASP A 3 -63.59 5.98 -37.39
CA ASP A 3 -62.36 5.31 -37.79
C ASP A 3 -61.66 4.64 -36.58
N PRO A 4 -60.96 3.51 -36.78
CA PRO A 4 -60.19 2.88 -35.72
C PRO A 4 -58.96 3.73 -35.39
N MET A 5 -58.83 4.14 -34.13
CA MET A 5 -57.69 4.92 -33.63
C MET A 5 -56.37 4.15 -33.81
N ASP A 6 -55.47 4.72 -34.60
CA ASP A 6 -54.11 4.25 -34.87
C ASP A 6 -53.19 4.50 -33.65
N TYR A 7 -52.70 3.43 -33.02
CA TYR A 7 -51.90 3.49 -31.79
C TYR A 7 -50.40 3.80 -32.03
N ARG A 8 -50.02 4.27 -33.22
CA ARG A 8 -48.60 4.44 -33.60
C ARG A 8 -48.10 5.88 -33.62
N LEU A 9 -48.36 6.64 -32.55
CA LEU A 9 -47.72 7.95 -32.34
C LEU A 9 -46.85 7.95 -31.08
N GLY A 10 -45.62 7.49 -31.28
CA GLY A 10 -44.38 8.08 -30.76
C GLY A 10 -44.38 8.66 -29.35
N THR A 11 -44.33 7.80 -28.34
CA THR A 11 -43.48 8.07 -27.17
C THR A 11 -42.29 7.12 -27.26
N SER A 12 -41.10 7.69 -27.38
CA SER A 12 -39.87 6.92 -27.21
C SER A 12 -39.96 6.13 -25.90
N PRO A 13 -39.53 4.86 -25.83
CA PRO A 13 -39.41 4.18 -24.56
C PRO A 13 -38.58 5.07 -23.61
N PRO A 14 -38.93 5.15 -22.32
CA PRO A 14 -38.17 5.96 -21.35
C PRO A 14 -36.68 5.60 -21.49
N PRO A 15 -35.77 6.59 -21.43
CA PRO A 15 -34.35 6.36 -21.66
C PRO A 15 -33.92 5.19 -20.79
N LEU A 16 -33.35 4.17 -21.45
CA LEU A 16 -32.82 3.00 -20.79
C LEU A 16 -31.88 3.47 -19.67
N PHE A 17 -32.18 3.02 -18.46
CA PHE A 17 -31.47 3.32 -17.22
C PHE A 17 -29.99 3.60 -17.44
N ASN A 18 -29.52 4.80 -17.06
CA ASN A 18 -28.10 5.11 -17.09
C ASN A 18 -27.40 4.35 -15.95
N THR A 19 -27.00 3.11 -16.25
CA THR A 19 -26.39 2.17 -15.31
C THR A 19 -25.08 2.70 -14.72
N SER A 20 -24.39 3.61 -15.43
CA SER A 20 -23.10 4.15 -14.98
C SER A 20 -23.23 5.12 -13.80
N GLU A 21 -24.25 5.99 -13.81
CA GLU A 21 -24.44 7.03 -12.78
C GLU A 21 -24.81 6.43 -11.42
N ARG A 22 -25.77 5.49 -11.36
CA ARG A 22 -26.13 4.81 -10.11
C ARG A 22 -25.02 3.92 -9.57
N SER A 23 -24.28 3.26 -10.46
CA SER A 23 -23.15 2.43 -10.03
C SER A 23 -22.08 3.29 -9.33
N ASN A 24 -21.80 4.47 -9.87
CA ASN A 24 -20.85 5.41 -9.27
C ASN A 24 -21.37 5.98 -7.93
N GLU A 25 -22.66 6.29 -7.84
CA GLU A 25 -23.32 6.76 -6.61
C GLU A 25 -23.23 5.73 -5.48
N CYS A 26 -23.52 4.45 -5.76
CA CYS A 26 -23.37 3.36 -4.78
C CYS A 26 -21.91 3.16 -4.35
N LEU A 27 -20.95 3.35 -5.26
CA LEU A 27 -19.52 3.26 -4.94
C LEU A 27 -19.01 4.49 -4.16
N ASN A 28 -19.71 5.62 -4.19
CA ASN A 28 -19.37 6.85 -3.44
C ASN A 28 -19.78 6.74 -1.96
N SER A 29 -20.77 5.91 -1.61
CA SER A 29 -21.24 5.77 -0.23
C SER A 29 -20.45 4.75 0.59
N LEU A 30 -19.68 3.87 -0.05
CA LEU A 30 -18.90 2.81 0.60
C LEU A 30 -18.00 3.32 1.75
N PRO A 31 -17.30 4.47 1.65
CA PRO A 31 -16.50 5.00 2.76
C PRO A 31 -17.30 5.16 4.06
N GLY A 32 -18.50 5.75 3.97
CA GLY A 32 -19.37 5.93 5.13
C GLY A 32 -19.88 4.62 5.72
N VAL A 33 -20.08 3.60 4.88
CA VAL A 33 -20.50 2.26 5.36
C VAL A 33 -19.37 1.55 6.10
N LEU A 34 -18.11 1.76 5.71
CA LEU A 34 -16.95 1.26 6.48
C LEU A 34 -16.85 1.95 7.84
N GLU A 35 -17.02 3.27 7.86
CA GLU A 35 -16.91 4.09 9.06
C GLU A 35 -17.97 3.74 10.10
N THR A 36 -19.23 3.61 9.69
CA THR A 36 -20.32 3.25 10.63
C THR A 36 -20.29 1.77 11.01
N GLY A 37 -19.77 0.91 10.14
CA GLY A 37 -19.85 -0.55 10.29
C GLY A 37 -21.28 -1.09 10.26
N GLU A 38 -22.23 -0.30 9.76
CA GLU A 38 -23.64 -0.67 9.71
C GLU A 38 -23.84 -1.81 8.68
N LEU A 39 -24.57 -2.86 9.05
CA LEU A 39 -24.71 -4.10 8.27
C LEU A 39 -23.41 -4.91 8.06
N SER A 40 -22.35 -4.62 8.80
CA SER A 40 -21.14 -5.45 8.81
C SER A 40 -21.45 -6.88 9.24
N ASP A 41 -21.02 -7.87 8.48
CA ASP A 41 -21.19 -9.30 8.73
C ASP A 41 -19.85 -10.05 8.89
N LEU A 42 -18.75 -9.30 8.96
CA LEU A 42 -17.39 -9.80 9.10
C LEU A 42 -16.53 -8.84 9.93
N THR A 43 -15.57 -9.38 10.67
CA THR A 43 -14.54 -8.61 11.38
C THR A 43 -13.15 -9.07 10.94
N ILE A 44 -12.31 -8.17 10.43
CA ILE A 44 -10.87 -8.42 10.27
C ILE A 44 -10.16 -8.04 11.56
N ILE A 45 -9.28 -8.89 12.06
CA ILE A 45 -8.46 -8.67 13.25
C ILE A 45 -6.99 -8.75 12.84
N CYS A 46 -6.24 -7.67 13.01
CA CYS A 46 -4.84 -7.53 12.61
C CYS A 46 -4.06 -6.84 13.74
N GLY A 47 -3.24 -7.58 14.49
CA GLY A 47 -2.67 -7.09 15.74
C GLY A 47 -3.77 -6.64 16.71
N ASN A 48 -3.67 -5.40 17.19
CA ASN A 48 -4.67 -4.78 18.07
C ASN A 48 -5.83 -4.15 17.28
N ASN A 49 -5.72 -4.04 15.96
CA ASN A 49 -6.72 -3.39 15.11
C ASN A 49 -7.84 -4.37 14.76
N GLN A 50 -9.08 -3.90 14.89
CA GLN A 50 -10.28 -4.64 14.50
C GLN A 50 -11.13 -3.78 13.55
N HIS A 51 -11.50 -4.35 12.41
CA HIS A 51 -12.27 -3.66 11.37
C HIS A 51 -13.58 -4.40 11.11
N ARG A 52 -14.70 -3.73 11.36
CA ARG A 52 -16.03 -4.22 10.98
C ARG A 52 -16.24 -3.98 9.49
N VAL A 53 -16.31 -5.07 8.73
CA VAL A 53 -16.32 -5.06 7.27
C VAL A 53 -17.43 -5.95 6.73
N HIS A 54 -17.57 -5.97 5.41
CA HIS A 54 -18.69 -6.60 4.71
C HIS A 54 -18.16 -7.70 3.79
N LYS A 55 -18.62 -8.94 4.02
CA LYS A 55 -18.22 -10.13 3.25
C LYS A 55 -18.35 -9.91 1.76
N LEU A 56 -19.44 -9.26 1.32
CA LEU A 56 -19.70 -8.98 -0.09
C LEU A 56 -18.60 -8.12 -0.73
N ILE A 57 -18.16 -7.07 -0.04
CA ILE A 57 -17.16 -6.12 -0.54
C ILE A 57 -15.81 -6.82 -0.63
N LEU A 58 -15.38 -7.50 0.44
CA LEU A 58 -14.11 -8.22 0.47
C LEU A 58 -14.08 -9.38 -0.54
N SER A 59 -15.16 -10.15 -0.63
CA SER A 59 -15.26 -11.29 -1.56
C SER A 59 -15.26 -10.86 -3.03
N THR A 60 -15.73 -9.64 -3.32
CA THR A 60 -15.71 -9.08 -4.67
C THR A 60 -14.31 -8.61 -5.03
N GLY A 61 -13.60 -7.99 -4.08
CA GLY A 61 -12.26 -7.46 -4.31
C GLY A 61 -11.13 -8.49 -4.24
N SER A 62 -11.33 -9.63 -3.58
CA SER A 62 -10.29 -10.66 -3.42
C SER A 62 -10.84 -12.08 -3.51
N LYS A 63 -10.19 -12.91 -4.32
CA LYS A 63 -10.44 -14.35 -4.38
C LYS A 63 -10.14 -15.04 -3.05
N PHE A 64 -9.09 -14.60 -2.35
CA PHE A 64 -8.74 -15.12 -1.03
C PHE A 64 -9.89 -14.90 -0.05
N PHE A 65 -10.36 -13.65 0.09
CA PHE A 65 -11.47 -13.35 1.01
C PHE A 65 -12.77 -14.01 0.58
N LYS A 66 -13.03 -14.19 -0.72
CA LYS A 66 -14.17 -14.96 -1.20
C LYS A 66 -14.15 -16.39 -0.68
N VAL A 67 -13.00 -17.07 -0.81
CA VAL A 67 -12.83 -18.44 -0.31
C VAL A 67 -12.92 -18.48 1.22
N ALA A 68 -12.29 -17.53 1.92
CA ALA A 68 -12.35 -17.44 3.38
C ALA A 68 -13.78 -17.22 3.91
N CYS A 69 -14.59 -16.42 3.21
CA CYS A 69 -15.97 -16.12 3.61
C CYS A 69 -16.99 -17.20 3.25
N THR A 70 -16.71 -18.03 2.23
CA THR A 70 -17.67 -19.03 1.68
C THR A 70 -17.28 -20.48 1.96
N GLY A 71 -16.06 -20.72 2.45
CA GLY A 71 -15.59 -22.05 2.80
C GLY A 71 -16.22 -22.58 4.09
N THR A 72 -15.86 -23.81 4.45
CA THR A 72 -16.27 -24.49 5.69
C THR A 72 -15.28 -24.25 6.84
N TYR A 73 -14.45 -23.22 6.74
CA TYR A 73 -13.40 -22.91 7.71
C TYR A 73 -13.93 -21.98 8.81
N LYS A 74 -13.26 -21.89 9.96
CA LYS A 74 -13.72 -21.08 11.11
C LYS A 74 -13.94 -19.60 10.76
N GLU A 75 -13.26 -19.13 9.72
CA GLU A 75 -13.38 -17.78 9.16
C GLU A 75 -14.77 -17.48 8.60
N SER A 76 -15.55 -18.51 8.25
CA SER A 76 -16.96 -18.35 7.86
C SER A 76 -17.83 -17.80 8.99
N ASP A 77 -17.42 -17.99 10.26
CA ASP A 77 -18.11 -17.55 11.47
C ASP A 77 -17.99 -16.04 11.74
N GLY A 78 -17.48 -15.27 10.77
CA GLY A 78 -17.53 -13.81 10.79
C GLY A 78 -16.30 -13.13 11.38
N LYS A 79 -15.19 -13.85 11.57
CA LYS A 79 -13.90 -13.26 11.96
C LYS A 79 -12.75 -13.82 11.12
N ILE A 80 -11.89 -12.94 10.62
CA ILE A 80 -10.65 -13.30 9.91
C ILE A 80 -9.47 -12.69 10.68
N TYR A 81 -8.49 -13.52 11.01
CA TYR A 81 -7.29 -13.11 11.74
C TYR A 81 -6.11 -13.00 10.77
N LEU A 82 -5.44 -11.85 10.79
CA LEU A 82 -4.27 -11.52 9.96
C LEU A 82 -3.06 -11.18 10.86
N PRO A 83 -2.52 -12.13 11.64
CA PRO A 83 -1.48 -11.85 12.63
C PRO A 83 -0.11 -11.53 12.01
N ASP A 84 0.13 -11.99 10.79
CA ASP A 84 1.42 -11.85 10.10
C ASP A 84 1.48 -10.60 9.21
N ASP A 85 0.42 -9.78 9.17
CA ASP A 85 0.35 -8.59 8.33
C ASP A 85 0.51 -7.31 9.15
N ASP A 86 1.05 -6.28 8.50
CA ASP A 86 1.17 -4.95 9.08
C ASP A 86 -0.21 -4.29 9.23
N PRO A 87 -0.61 -3.84 10.44
CA PRO A 87 -1.93 -3.26 10.66
C PRO A 87 -2.21 -1.99 9.86
N ALA A 88 -1.20 -1.16 9.58
CA ALA A 88 -1.36 0.04 8.77
C ALA A 88 -1.55 -0.31 7.28
N ALA A 89 -0.83 -1.31 6.79
CA ALA A 89 -1.01 -1.83 5.43
C ALA A 89 -2.38 -2.49 5.25
N VAL A 90 -2.85 -3.27 6.24
CA VAL A 90 -4.19 -3.86 6.26
C VAL A 90 -5.26 -2.78 6.25
N ARG A 91 -5.09 -1.69 7.01
CA ARG A 91 -6.00 -0.54 6.99
C ARG A 91 -6.08 0.08 5.58
N LYS A 92 -4.94 0.30 4.91
CA LYS A 92 -4.91 0.80 3.52
C LYS A 92 -5.56 -0.17 2.52
N MET A 93 -5.33 -1.47 2.68
CA MET A 93 -5.98 -2.51 1.88
C MET A 93 -7.50 -2.49 2.04
N ILE A 94 -8.01 -2.40 3.28
CA ILE A 94 -9.44 -2.31 3.54
C ILE A 94 -9.99 -1.01 2.94
N GLY A 95 -9.31 0.12 3.14
CA GLY A 95 -9.67 1.40 2.53
C GLY A 95 -9.85 1.28 1.01
N TYR A 96 -8.87 0.68 0.33
CA TYR A 96 -8.94 0.42 -1.12
C TYR A 96 -10.20 -0.36 -1.54
N LEU A 97 -10.55 -1.42 -0.81
CA LEU A 97 -11.75 -2.23 -1.10
C LEU A 97 -13.06 -1.43 -0.98
N TYR A 98 -13.07 -0.40 -0.14
CA TYR A 98 -14.19 0.52 0.06
C TYR A 98 -14.08 1.79 -0.80
N ASN A 99 -13.17 1.83 -1.76
CA ASN A 99 -12.85 3.01 -2.57
C ASN A 99 -12.50 4.25 -1.72
N ILE A 100 -11.87 4.03 -0.57
CA ILE A 100 -11.21 5.05 0.25
C ILE A 100 -9.78 5.11 -0.26
N ASP A 101 -9.57 6.09 -1.13
CA ASP A 101 -8.42 6.48 -1.94
C ASP A 101 -7.20 5.55 -2.14
N TYR A 102 -6.95 5.36 -3.44
CA TYR A 102 -5.63 5.44 -4.10
C TYR A 102 -5.68 6.41 -5.32
N ASN A 103 -6.74 7.22 -5.47
CA ASN A 103 -6.97 8.11 -6.60
C ASN A 103 -7.17 9.54 -6.07
N PRO A 104 -6.32 10.54 -6.36
CA PRO A 104 -6.34 11.87 -5.72
C PRO A 104 -7.62 12.72 -5.90
N THR A 105 -8.69 12.16 -6.46
CA THR A 105 -10.00 12.80 -6.64
C THR A 105 -11.03 12.47 -5.56
N ARG A 106 -10.73 11.67 -4.52
CA ARG A 106 -11.77 11.13 -3.62
C ARG A 106 -11.39 11.08 -2.13
N SER A 107 -11.44 12.25 -1.48
CA SER A 107 -11.52 12.43 -0.01
C SER A 107 -10.56 11.59 0.84
N GLN A 108 -9.51 12.25 1.36
CA GLN A 108 -8.61 11.71 2.37
C GLN A 108 -9.38 11.23 3.62
N MET A 109 -8.89 10.18 4.27
CA MET A 109 -9.36 9.83 5.62
C MET A 109 -9.11 11.03 6.55
N PRO A 110 -10.06 11.39 7.44
CA PRO A 110 -9.81 12.44 8.41
C PRO A 110 -8.65 12.04 9.32
N ASP A 111 -7.66 12.92 9.44
CA ASP A 111 -6.69 12.87 10.53
C ASP A 111 -7.44 13.21 11.82
N TYR A 112 -7.47 12.30 12.79
CA TYR A 112 -8.00 12.56 14.12
C TYR A 112 -6.83 12.82 15.07
N GLU A 113 -6.87 13.95 15.79
CA GLU A 113 -5.96 14.25 16.88
C GLU A 113 -6.32 13.36 18.10
N ASP A 114 -5.30 12.70 18.67
CA ASP A 114 -5.43 11.72 19.76
C ASP A 114 -5.18 12.37 21.14
N ASP A 115 -6.09 12.15 22.10
CA ASP A 115 -5.93 12.50 23.52
C ASP A 115 -5.29 11.34 24.31
N VAL A 116 -4.00 11.04 24.10
CA VAL A 116 -3.24 10.08 24.92
C VAL A 116 -2.02 10.76 25.56
N GLU A 117 -1.96 10.80 26.89
CA GLU A 117 -0.81 11.37 27.61
C GLU A 117 0.28 10.29 27.81
N ALA A 118 1.25 10.24 26.89
CA ALA A 118 2.42 9.38 26.99
C ALA A 118 3.45 9.96 27.98
N GLU A 119 3.87 9.17 28.97
CA GLU A 119 4.92 9.60 29.90
C GLU A 119 6.29 9.39 29.25
N LEU A 120 6.90 10.47 28.78
CA LEU A 120 8.21 10.45 28.10
C LEU A 120 9.38 10.41 29.10
N SER A 121 10.49 9.84 28.65
CA SER A 121 11.76 9.95 29.36
C SER A 121 12.37 11.33 29.23
N ASP A 122 12.98 11.82 30.29
CA ASP A 122 13.70 13.10 30.30
C ASP A 122 14.97 13.08 29.43
N THR A 123 15.42 11.89 29.04
CA THR A 123 16.58 11.68 28.19
C THR A 123 16.19 11.83 26.72
N GLU A 124 16.92 12.68 26.01
CA GLU A 124 16.87 12.75 24.55
C GLU A 124 17.93 11.83 23.94
N TYR A 125 17.54 11.09 22.90
CA TYR A 125 18.38 10.13 22.21
C TYR A 125 18.60 10.57 20.76
N ASP A 126 19.84 10.46 20.29
CA ASP A 126 20.19 10.67 18.90
C ASP A 126 19.69 9.52 17.99
N GLY A 127 19.81 9.68 16.68
CA GLY A 127 19.30 8.70 15.70
C GLY A 127 19.89 7.30 15.90
N GLU A 128 21.19 7.20 16.19
CA GLU A 128 21.90 5.93 16.35
C GLU A 128 21.46 5.20 17.63
N ALA A 129 21.37 5.91 18.75
CA ALA A 129 20.92 5.35 20.01
C ALA A 129 19.45 4.89 19.95
N ARG A 130 18.57 5.67 19.28
CA ARG A 130 17.18 5.27 19.06
C ARG A 130 17.07 3.98 18.26
N TYR A 131 17.82 3.84 17.18
CA TYR A 131 17.81 2.61 16.35
C TYR A 131 18.26 1.38 17.17
N ARG A 132 19.37 1.50 17.89
CA ARG A 132 19.87 0.41 18.75
C ARG A 132 18.86 0.01 19.82
N MET A 133 18.15 0.96 20.40
CA MET A 133 17.17 0.68 21.46
C MET A 133 15.84 0.14 20.91
N LYS A 134 15.43 0.57 19.71
CA LYS A 134 14.30 -0.05 18.98
C LYS A 134 14.55 -1.53 18.72
N LEU A 135 15.80 -1.93 18.44
CA LEU A 135 16.19 -3.34 18.29
C LEU A 135 15.91 -4.19 19.54
N PHE A 136 15.83 -3.57 20.72
CA PHE A 136 15.51 -4.23 21.99
C PHE A 136 14.07 -3.93 22.46
N GLY A 137 13.19 -3.49 21.56
CA GLY A 137 11.76 -3.28 21.83
C GLY A 137 11.43 -1.97 22.55
N ALA A 138 12.30 -0.96 22.48
CA ALA A 138 11.98 0.36 23.03
C ALA A 138 11.26 1.26 22.01
N GLU A 139 10.19 1.92 22.46
CA GLU A 139 9.40 2.86 21.67
C GLU A 139 9.74 4.32 22.01
N PHE A 140 9.57 5.21 21.04
CA PHE A 140 9.99 6.61 21.11
C PHE A 140 8.94 7.51 20.48
N ILE A 141 8.68 8.66 21.12
CA ILE A 141 8.02 9.81 20.51
C ILE A 141 9.09 10.88 20.32
N GLU A 142 9.24 11.35 19.08
CA GLU A 142 10.34 12.22 18.68
C GLU A 142 11.70 11.68 19.17
N ARG A 143 12.42 12.44 20.01
CA ARG A 143 13.75 12.08 20.55
C ARG A 143 13.69 11.44 21.93
N LYS A 144 12.50 11.21 22.50
CA LYS A 144 12.34 10.73 23.88
C LYS A 144 11.70 9.36 23.91
N ARG A 145 12.15 8.52 24.83
CA ARG A 145 11.65 7.16 25.01
C ARG A 145 10.31 7.19 25.75
N ILE A 146 9.35 6.35 25.36
CA ILE A 146 8.10 6.16 26.12
C ILE A 146 8.40 5.31 27.37
N LYS A 147 8.03 5.80 28.56
CA LYS A 147 8.19 5.08 29.84
C LYS A 147 6.93 4.29 30.20
N GLN A 148 5.75 4.91 30.09
CA GLN A 148 4.45 4.34 30.43
C GLN A 148 3.33 4.98 29.61
N LEU A 149 2.33 4.18 29.27
CA LEU A 149 1.05 4.60 28.71
C LEU A 149 0.03 4.57 29.86
N LYS A 150 -0.70 5.67 30.09
CA LYS A 150 -1.80 5.71 31.07
C LYS A 150 -3.13 5.58 30.34
N GLU A 151 -3.82 4.48 30.57
CA GLU A 151 -5.17 4.27 30.05
C GLU A 151 -6.18 5.10 30.85
N HIS A 152 -6.99 5.91 30.16
CA HIS A 152 -8.19 6.54 30.72
C HIS A 152 -9.44 5.78 30.26
N GLU A 153 -10.52 5.82 31.05
CA GLU A 153 -11.75 5.06 30.80
C GLU A 153 -12.47 5.49 29.50
N TRP A 154 -12.73 4.47 28.66
CA TRP A 154 -13.57 4.31 27.46
C TRP A 154 -14.31 5.54 26.84
N GLY A 155 -13.90 5.94 25.62
CA GLY A 155 -14.54 7.03 24.84
C GLY A 155 -14.63 6.89 23.31
N GLY A 156 -14.17 5.81 22.66
CA GLY A 156 -14.20 5.73 21.19
C GLY A 156 -13.17 4.76 20.60
N TRP A 157 -13.11 4.71 19.27
CA TRP A 157 -12.23 3.85 18.46
C TRP A 157 -10.80 3.81 19.00
N LYS A 158 -10.32 2.61 19.33
CA LYS A 158 -8.94 2.42 19.77
C LYS A 158 -8.07 2.13 18.55
N SER A 159 -7.32 3.14 18.10
CA SER A 159 -6.13 2.94 17.28
C SER A 159 -4.94 3.06 18.22
N GLU A 160 -4.14 2.02 18.38
CA GLU A 160 -2.77 2.20 18.86
C GLU A 160 -1.86 2.32 17.64
N GLU A 161 -0.94 3.29 17.67
CA GLU A 161 0.04 3.52 16.62
C GLU A 161 0.89 2.27 16.40
N SER A 162 0.80 1.68 15.21
CA SER A 162 1.91 0.87 14.70
C SER A 162 3.10 1.81 14.50
N PRO A 163 4.36 1.38 14.76
CA PRO A 163 5.52 2.24 14.61
C PRO A 163 5.45 2.95 13.26
N ILE A 164 5.59 4.28 13.27
CA ILE A 164 5.46 5.15 12.09
C ILE A 164 6.41 4.62 11.00
N SER A 165 5.87 3.73 10.17
CA SER A 165 6.51 3.22 8.97
C SER A 165 6.54 4.41 8.03
N SER A 166 7.69 4.68 7.42
CA SER A 166 7.75 5.68 6.36
C SER A 166 6.66 5.40 5.33
N GLN A 167 6.08 6.46 4.74
CA GLN A 167 4.99 6.31 3.79
C GLN A 167 5.40 5.40 2.62
N LEU A 168 6.67 5.50 2.21
CA LEU A 168 7.31 4.61 1.22
C LEU A 168 7.34 3.14 1.65
N CYS A 169 7.80 2.84 2.88
CA CYS A 169 7.77 1.48 3.43
C CYS A 169 6.33 0.95 3.56
N LEU A 170 5.38 1.79 3.97
CA LEU A 170 3.96 1.44 4.00
C LEU A 170 3.45 1.06 2.60
N GLN A 171 3.84 1.78 1.54
CA GLN A 171 3.47 1.42 0.17
C GLN A 171 4.08 0.08 -0.26
N ALA A 172 5.32 -0.25 0.15
CA ALA A 172 5.91 -1.56 -0.10
C ALA A 172 5.14 -2.70 0.59
N LYS A 173 4.73 -2.50 1.85
CA LYS A 173 3.88 -3.46 2.57
C LYS A 173 2.53 -3.66 1.88
N VAL A 174 1.85 -2.58 1.48
CA VAL A 174 0.57 -2.68 0.77
C VAL A 174 0.73 -3.37 -0.59
N TYR A 175 1.85 -3.13 -1.28
CA TYR A 175 2.18 -3.82 -2.52
C TYR A 175 2.27 -5.35 -2.31
N ALA A 176 2.96 -5.78 -1.25
CA ALA A 176 3.06 -7.18 -0.86
C ALA A 176 1.69 -7.79 -0.51
N LEU A 177 0.83 -7.05 0.22
CA LEU A 177 -0.55 -7.47 0.49
C LEU A 177 -1.37 -7.64 -0.80
N GLY A 178 -1.15 -6.77 -1.78
CA GLY A 178 -1.77 -6.84 -3.10
C GLY A 178 -1.48 -8.18 -3.80
N GLU A 179 -0.24 -8.66 -3.74
CA GLU A 179 0.11 -10.00 -4.25
C GLU A 179 -0.48 -11.11 -3.37
N LYS A 180 -0.23 -11.06 -2.05
CA LYS A 180 -0.65 -12.09 -1.07
C LYS A 180 -2.14 -12.41 -1.16
N TYR A 181 -2.97 -11.38 -1.32
CA TYR A 181 -4.43 -11.50 -1.37
C TYR A 181 -5.02 -11.48 -2.78
N GLY A 182 -4.17 -11.51 -3.82
CA GLY A 182 -4.59 -11.58 -5.22
C GLY A 182 -5.35 -10.34 -5.71
N MET A 183 -5.00 -9.16 -5.20
CA MET A 183 -5.59 -7.86 -5.53
C MET A 183 -4.63 -7.06 -6.43
N GLN A 184 -4.59 -7.40 -7.72
CA GLN A 184 -3.70 -6.74 -8.68
C GLN A 184 -3.90 -5.22 -8.76
N GLY A 185 -5.15 -4.75 -8.60
CA GLY A 185 -5.46 -3.33 -8.59
C GLY A 185 -4.81 -2.60 -7.40
N LEU A 186 -4.84 -3.19 -6.21
CA LEU A 186 -4.16 -2.67 -5.01
C LEU A 186 -2.65 -2.65 -5.22
N LYS A 187 -2.09 -3.76 -5.74
CA LYS A 187 -0.66 -3.89 -6.05
C LYS A 187 -0.18 -2.78 -6.99
N ASN A 188 -0.92 -2.52 -8.07
CA ASN A 188 -0.60 -1.46 -9.02
C ASN A 188 -0.74 -0.06 -8.40
N ALA A 189 -1.74 0.14 -7.55
CA ALA A 189 -1.98 1.41 -6.90
C ALA A 189 -0.88 1.76 -5.89
N ALA A 190 -0.47 0.79 -5.07
CA ALA A 190 0.65 0.91 -4.15
C ALA A 190 1.96 1.23 -4.88
N LYS A 191 2.21 0.58 -6.03
CA LYS A 191 3.34 0.91 -6.90
C LYS A 191 3.31 2.36 -7.39
N GLY A 192 2.16 2.83 -7.87
CA GLY A 192 2.01 4.21 -8.35
C GLY A 192 2.23 5.25 -7.25
N ALA A 193 1.75 4.98 -6.04
CA ALA A 193 1.99 5.83 -4.88
C ALA A 193 3.48 5.86 -4.50
N PHE A 194 4.13 4.70 -4.48
CA PHE A 194 5.57 4.57 -4.23
C PHE A 194 6.41 5.35 -5.26
N GLU A 195 6.08 5.24 -6.54
CA GLU A 195 6.71 6.02 -7.61
C GLU A 195 6.50 7.52 -7.44
N SER A 196 5.27 7.95 -7.11
CA SER A 196 4.94 9.36 -6.90
C SER A 196 5.70 9.97 -5.72
N GLU A 197 5.90 9.20 -4.66
CA GLU A 197 6.62 9.64 -3.47
C GLU A 197 8.11 9.83 -3.76
N ILE A 198 8.73 8.88 -4.47
CA ILE A 198 10.13 9.03 -4.94
C ILE A 198 10.27 10.25 -5.86
N VAL A 199 9.36 10.45 -6.81
CA VAL A 199 9.40 11.58 -7.75
C VAL A 199 9.19 12.92 -7.06
N SER A 200 8.48 12.96 -5.93
CA SER A 200 8.33 14.19 -5.14
C SER A 200 9.66 14.69 -4.56
N GLY A 201 10.67 13.82 -4.46
CA GLY A 201 12.02 14.15 -4.02
C GLY A 201 12.18 14.40 -2.52
N ASN A 202 11.14 14.14 -1.73
CA ASN A 202 11.10 14.47 -0.30
C ASN A 202 11.31 13.24 0.61
N VAL A 203 12.07 12.25 0.13
CA VAL A 203 12.31 10.98 0.81
C VAL A 203 13.67 11.02 1.52
N ALA A 204 13.68 10.77 2.82
CA ALA A 204 14.93 10.70 3.56
C ALA A 204 15.68 9.38 3.27
N VAL A 205 17.01 9.37 3.43
CA VAL A 205 17.84 8.21 3.05
C VAL A 205 17.53 6.98 3.92
N ASP A 206 17.18 7.18 5.19
CA ASP A 206 16.73 6.14 6.11
C ASP A 206 15.34 5.58 5.72
N GLU A 207 14.40 6.44 5.34
CA GLU A 207 13.08 6.03 4.81
C GLU A 207 13.22 5.23 3.52
N PHE A 208 14.11 5.67 2.62
CA PHE A 208 14.44 4.92 1.42
C PHE A 208 15.02 3.54 1.76
N ALA A 209 16.02 3.47 2.63
CA ALA A 209 16.66 2.20 3.00
C ALA A 209 15.65 1.22 3.63
N GLU A 210 14.81 1.69 4.55
CA GLU A 210 13.73 0.90 5.15
C GLU A 210 12.78 0.34 4.07
N ALA A 211 12.35 1.19 3.13
CA ALA A 211 11.48 0.75 2.04
C ALA A 211 12.15 -0.25 1.09
N VAL A 212 13.45 -0.09 0.79
CA VAL A 212 14.20 -1.06 -0.03
C VAL A 212 14.29 -2.40 0.68
N GLU A 213 14.59 -2.43 1.97
CA GLU A 213 14.60 -3.67 2.75
C GLU A 213 13.25 -4.36 2.69
N GLU A 214 12.15 -3.63 2.92
CA GLU A 214 10.79 -4.16 2.82
C GLU A 214 10.50 -4.70 1.41
N VAL A 215 10.85 -3.96 0.34
CA VAL A 215 10.65 -4.42 -1.05
C VAL A 215 11.37 -5.74 -1.32
N TYR A 216 12.62 -5.89 -0.88
CA TYR A 216 13.41 -7.09 -1.18
C TYR A 216 13.11 -8.27 -0.26
N THR A 217 12.49 -8.05 0.90
CA THR A 217 12.11 -9.11 1.84
C THR A 217 10.66 -9.59 1.66
N SER A 218 9.76 -8.72 1.17
CA SER A 218 8.34 -9.04 0.96
C SER A 218 7.99 -9.46 -0.47
N THR A 219 8.94 -9.40 -1.41
CA THR A 219 8.75 -9.82 -2.81
C THR A 219 9.76 -10.87 -3.23
N VAL A 220 9.39 -11.71 -4.20
CA VAL A 220 10.31 -12.69 -4.83
C VAL A 220 11.21 -12.01 -5.86
N SER A 221 12.32 -12.64 -6.23
CA SER A 221 13.31 -12.10 -7.19
C SER A 221 12.74 -11.74 -8.57
N GLU A 222 11.73 -12.49 -9.00
CA GLU A 222 11.04 -12.34 -10.27
C GLU A 222 10.06 -11.15 -10.27
N ASP A 223 9.68 -10.66 -9.08
CA ASP A 223 8.84 -9.48 -8.98
C ASP A 223 9.66 -8.22 -9.26
N ARG A 224 9.64 -7.81 -10.53
CA ARG A 224 10.34 -6.61 -11.02
C ARG A 224 9.56 -5.32 -10.77
N GLY A 225 8.41 -5.35 -10.09
CA GLY A 225 7.54 -4.19 -9.97
C GLY A 225 8.14 -3.05 -9.17
N LEU A 226 8.25 -3.18 -7.85
CA LEU A 226 8.90 -2.17 -6.99
C LEU A 226 10.43 -2.25 -7.06
N ARG A 227 11.01 -3.45 -7.29
CA ARG A 227 12.46 -3.62 -7.41
C ARG A 227 13.05 -2.75 -8.53
N ASP A 228 12.39 -2.66 -9.69
CA ASP A 228 12.84 -1.78 -10.78
C ASP A 228 12.68 -0.29 -10.44
N VAL A 229 11.68 0.08 -9.63
CA VAL A 229 11.49 1.47 -9.19
C VAL A 229 12.64 1.91 -8.28
N VAL A 230 13.02 1.05 -7.33
CA VAL A 230 14.19 1.27 -6.46
C VAL A 230 15.47 1.42 -7.28
N LEU A 231 15.68 0.55 -8.28
CA LEU A 231 16.87 0.63 -9.14
C LEU A 231 16.94 1.92 -9.95
N LYS A 232 15.80 2.40 -10.46
CA LYS A 232 15.74 3.71 -11.15
C LYS A 232 16.09 4.86 -10.22
N MET A 233 15.73 4.78 -8.93
CA MET A 233 16.13 5.79 -7.94
C MET A 233 17.65 5.80 -7.74
N ILE A 234 18.28 4.63 -7.61
CA ILE A 234 19.75 4.51 -7.55
C ILE A 234 20.44 5.03 -8.82
N GLU A 235 19.82 4.84 -9.99
CA GLU A 235 20.35 5.40 -11.24
C GLU A 235 20.33 6.94 -11.22
N GLN A 236 19.28 7.54 -10.64
CA GLN A 236 19.14 9.00 -10.52
C GLN A 236 20.10 9.58 -9.48
N ASP A 237 20.30 8.90 -8.35
CA ASP A 237 21.24 9.29 -7.31
C ASP A 237 22.10 8.10 -6.85
N ILE A 238 23.20 7.89 -7.57
CA ILE A 238 24.13 6.80 -7.28
C ILE A 238 24.85 6.97 -5.93
N LEU A 239 24.88 8.20 -5.37
CA LEU A 239 25.54 8.49 -4.10
C LEU A 239 24.77 7.91 -2.91
N LEU A 240 23.49 7.53 -3.09
CA LEU A 240 22.73 6.77 -2.08
C LEU A 240 23.46 5.48 -1.67
N LEU A 241 24.23 4.87 -2.57
CA LEU A 241 25.00 3.65 -2.30
C LEU A 241 26.18 3.88 -1.34
N ASP A 242 26.63 5.12 -1.13
CA ASP A 242 27.70 5.43 -0.17
C ASP A 242 27.17 5.48 1.27
N HIS A 243 25.85 5.65 1.44
CA HIS A 243 25.24 5.79 2.75
C HIS A 243 25.22 4.46 3.51
N VAL A 244 25.62 4.49 4.78
CA VAL A 244 25.80 3.26 5.58
C VAL A 244 24.53 2.41 5.64
N VAL A 245 23.36 3.04 5.82
CA VAL A 245 22.08 2.31 5.91
C VAL A 245 21.75 1.56 4.61
N VAL A 246 22.00 2.16 3.44
CA VAL A 246 21.79 1.52 2.14
C VAL A 246 22.78 0.38 1.93
N ARG A 247 24.04 0.54 2.37
CA ARG A 247 25.05 -0.52 2.33
C ARG A 247 24.71 -1.71 3.21
N GLU A 248 24.06 -1.51 4.36
CA GLU A 248 23.60 -2.62 5.18
C GLU A 248 22.45 -3.38 4.48
N VAL A 249 21.49 -2.67 3.88
CA VAL A 249 20.42 -3.31 3.09
C VAL A 249 20.99 -4.12 1.92
N MET A 250 22.01 -3.60 1.23
CA MET A 250 22.73 -4.32 0.17
C MET A 250 23.41 -5.61 0.65
N ARG A 251 23.82 -5.69 1.92
CA ARG A 251 24.43 -6.90 2.50
C ARG A 251 23.39 -7.90 2.99
N ALA A 252 22.25 -7.41 3.45
CA ALA A 252 21.18 -8.22 4.01
C ALA A 252 20.25 -8.85 2.95
N THR A 253 20.24 -8.30 1.73
CA THR A 253 19.27 -8.65 0.68
C THR A 253 19.93 -8.85 -0.69
N ASP A 254 19.17 -9.34 -1.66
CA ASP A 254 19.61 -9.46 -3.07
C ASP A 254 19.72 -8.11 -3.80
N PHE A 255 19.53 -6.98 -3.10
CA PHE A 255 19.57 -5.65 -3.70
C PHE A 255 20.90 -5.35 -4.39
N ALA A 256 22.04 -5.76 -3.81
CA ALA A 256 23.34 -5.57 -4.43
C ALA A 256 23.48 -6.30 -5.78
N LEU A 257 22.90 -7.50 -5.88
CA LEU A 257 22.90 -8.28 -7.12
C LEU A 257 22.11 -7.56 -8.20
N ASP A 258 20.93 -7.06 -7.86
CA ASP A 258 20.06 -6.33 -8.77
C ASP A 258 20.70 -5.02 -9.26
N VAL A 259 21.34 -4.25 -8.35
CA VAL A 259 22.11 -3.04 -8.72
C VAL A 259 23.24 -3.38 -9.70
N LEU A 260 24.01 -4.44 -9.43
CA LEU A 260 25.10 -4.89 -10.30
C LEU A 260 24.57 -5.28 -11.68
N LEU A 261 23.51 -6.08 -11.73
CA LEU A 261 22.90 -6.53 -12.98
C LEU A 261 22.37 -5.34 -13.78
N TYR A 262 21.66 -4.41 -13.13
CA TYR A 262 21.13 -3.20 -13.75
C TYR A 262 22.24 -2.34 -14.38
N MET A 263 23.28 -2.00 -13.62
CA MET A 263 24.41 -1.21 -14.12
C MET A 263 25.17 -1.94 -15.26
N SER A 264 25.27 -3.27 -15.19
CA SER A 264 25.93 -4.05 -16.24
C SER A 264 25.18 -4.03 -17.57
N GLN A 265 23.86 -3.84 -17.58
CA GLN A 265 23.07 -3.77 -18.81
C GLN A 265 23.42 -2.54 -19.65
N GLY A 266 23.69 -1.40 -19.01
CA GLY A 266 24.19 -0.20 -19.69
C GLY A 266 25.53 -0.45 -20.38
N MET A 267 26.46 -1.10 -19.67
CA MET A 267 27.78 -1.46 -20.21
C MET A 267 27.68 -2.48 -21.36
N ARG A 268 26.83 -3.51 -21.24
CA ARG A 268 26.59 -4.52 -22.28
C ARG A 268 25.97 -3.92 -23.53
N SER A 269 25.04 -2.96 -23.36
CA SER A 269 24.45 -2.23 -24.48
C SER A 269 25.53 -1.47 -25.23
N GLN A 270 26.36 -0.69 -24.54
CA GLN A 270 27.48 0.04 -25.14
C GLN A 270 28.51 -0.87 -25.83
N ALA A 271 28.79 -2.05 -25.27
CA ALA A 271 29.69 -3.03 -25.89
C ALA A 271 29.11 -3.58 -27.22
N ARG A 272 27.82 -3.95 -27.25
CA ARG A 272 27.14 -4.41 -28.48
C ARG A 272 27.11 -3.34 -29.59
N TRP A 273 27.02 -2.06 -29.23
CA TRP A 273 27.11 -0.96 -30.19
C TRP A 273 28.51 -0.82 -30.80
N LYS A 274 29.57 -1.06 -30.01
CA LYS A 274 30.97 -1.00 -30.51
C LYS A 274 31.31 -2.16 -31.46
N ASP A 275 30.71 -3.33 -31.26
CA ASP A 275 30.92 -4.51 -32.10
C ASP A 275 29.97 -4.57 -33.32
N SER A 276 29.13 -3.55 -33.52
CA SER A 276 28.28 -3.47 -34.72
C SER A 276 29.13 -3.13 -35.94
N PRO A 277 29.17 -3.97 -36.99
CA PRO A 277 29.95 -3.67 -38.19
C PRO A 277 29.40 -2.39 -38.84
N GLN A 278 30.23 -1.35 -38.87
CA GLN A 278 29.90 -0.12 -39.59
C GLN A 278 29.51 -0.48 -41.02
N THR A 279 28.35 -0.01 -41.45
CA THR A 279 27.89 -0.08 -42.82
C THR A 279 28.97 0.51 -43.73
N VAL A 280 29.69 -0.36 -44.43
CA VAL A 280 30.59 0.05 -45.50
C VAL A 280 29.69 0.63 -46.60
N SER A 281 29.57 1.95 -46.63
CA SER A 281 29.01 2.67 -47.77
C SER A 281 29.91 2.40 -48.96
N LEU A 282 29.46 1.51 -49.84
CA LEU A 282 30.01 1.39 -51.19
C LEU A 282 29.63 2.66 -51.94
N ARG A 283 30.58 3.61 -52.03
CA ARG A 283 30.53 4.66 -53.04
C ARG A 283 30.68 3.99 -54.40
N VAL A 284 29.67 4.17 -55.24
CA VAL A 284 29.69 3.91 -56.69
C VAL A 284 30.51 4.99 -57.37
#